data_AF-A0A6A6WU73-F1
#
_entry.id   AF-A0A6A6WU73-F1
#
_cell.length_a   1.000
_cell.length_b   1.000
_cell.length_c   1.000
_cell.angle_alpha   90.00
_cell.angle_beta   90.00
_cell.angle_gamma   90.00
#
_symmetry.space_group_name_H-M   'P 1'
#
loop_
_entity.id
_entity.type
_entity.pdbx_description
1 polymer ?
#
loop_
_entity_poly.entity_id
_entity_poly.type
_entity_poly.pdbx_seq_one_letter_code
_entity_poly.pdbx_strand_id
1 'polypeptide(L)'
;IHCCLEKCSLVEKPSYRALSYCWGDPMDTRAITVNDQIVKVTTNLEAALRQLKSRGFTKIWIDALCINQNDILERGLQVLRMGLIYSNALQVMAWLGPAETNNPREEDFFGTSENLRHHHIFSRPFWRRIWIVQEIAKAQSIEILYGDMMISWEEFNLRAPTSLIPPEISALKTFREHEIIQKTLGKRRQALCTALNSTLSFQASDKRDKIYALLGLTSDGAEIVPMPNYSQDEQDVFFEVTKAILLRHKEFAYL
;
A
#
# COMPACT_ATOMS: atom_id res chain seq x y z
N ILE A 1 -3.34 -21.35 9.73
CA ILE A 1 -4.54 -20.54 9.37
C ILE A 1 -5.37 -21.33 8.36
N HIS A 2 -6.70 -21.24 8.43
CA HIS A 2 -7.63 -21.87 7.47
C HIS A 2 -8.58 -20.79 6.94
N CYS A 3 -8.71 -20.67 5.62
CA CYS A 3 -9.61 -19.72 4.96
C CYS A 3 -10.10 -20.25 3.59
N CYS A 4 -11.09 -19.56 3.02
CA CYS A 4 -11.61 -19.83 1.68
C CYS A 4 -11.57 -18.54 0.85
N LEU A 5 -11.42 -18.68 -0.47
CA LEU A 5 -11.52 -17.57 -1.41
C LEU A 5 -12.95 -17.48 -1.95
N GLU A 6 -13.48 -16.27 -1.93
CA GLU A 6 -14.79 -15.92 -2.50
C GLU A 6 -14.56 -14.97 -3.67
N LYS A 7 -15.18 -15.24 -4.82
CA LYS A 7 -15.17 -14.32 -5.97
C LYS A 7 -16.35 -13.37 -5.84
N CYS A 8 -16.09 -12.07 -5.91
CA CYS A 8 -17.11 -11.03 -5.82
C CYS A 8 -16.92 -9.98 -6.92
N SER A 9 -18.01 -9.35 -7.35
CA SER A 9 -17.95 -8.19 -8.24
C SER A 9 -17.66 -6.92 -7.45
N LEU A 10 -16.66 -6.12 -7.85
CA LEU A 10 -16.42 -4.81 -7.23
C LEU A 10 -17.57 -3.82 -7.46
N VAL A 11 -18.41 -4.05 -8.48
CA VAL A 11 -19.58 -3.22 -8.79
C VAL A 11 -20.68 -3.41 -7.74
N GLU A 12 -20.80 -4.63 -7.20
CA GLU A 12 -21.77 -4.98 -6.15
C GLU A 12 -21.37 -4.44 -4.77
N LYS A 13 -20.19 -3.79 -4.65
CA LYS A 13 -19.65 -3.21 -3.41
C LYS A 13 -19.68 -4.20 -2.23
N PRO A 14 -19.01 -5.35 -2.35
CA PRO A 14 -18.98 -6.33 -1.28
C PRO A 14 -18.35 -5.73 -0.01
N SER A 15 -18.82 -6.17 1.15
CA SER A 15 -18.24 -5.79 2.43
C SER A 15 -16.96 -6.59 2.70
N TYR A 16 -15.81 -5.94 2.68
CA TYR A 16 -14.51 -6.52 3.04
C TYR A 16 -13.57 -5.46 3.63
N ARG A 17 -12.51 -5.91 4.30
CA ARG A 17 -11.35 -5.08 4.65
C ARG A 17 -10.18 -5.41 3.74
N ALA A 18 -9.29 -4.48 3.45
CA ALA A 18 -8.08 -4.76 2.69
C ALA A 18 -6.88 -4.79 3.63
N LEU A 19 -6.02 -5.79 3.51
CA LEU A 19 -4.75 -5.84 4.23
C LEU A 19 -3.68 -5.05 3.48
N SER A 20 -2.92 -4.24 4.22
CA SER A 20 -1.71 -3.58 3.77
C SER A 20 -0.59 -4.03 4.71
N TYR A 21 0.43 -4.71 4.19
CA TYR A 21 1.48 -5.34 5.01
C TYR A 21 2.80 -5.47 4.25
N CYS A 22 3.93 -5.55 4.94
CA CYS A 22 5.22 -5.78 4.27
C CYS A 22 5.37 -7.23 3.77
N TRP A 23 6.02 -7.44 2.62
CA TRP A 23 6.10 -8.77 2.01
C TRP A 23 6.80 -9.82 2.91
N GLY A 24 7.88 -9.43 3.61
CA GLY A 24 8.69 -10.32 4.45
C GLY A 24 9.79 -11.04 3.66
N ASP A 25 10.39 -12.10 4.20
CA ASP A 25 11.34 -12.90 3.40
C ASP A 25 10.56 -13.93 2.55
N PRO A 26 10.69 -13.92 1.20
CA PRO A 26 9.99 -14.88 0.35
C PRO A 26 10.45 -16.33 0.54
N MET A 27 11.64 -16.56 1.13
CA MET A 27 12.14 -17.88 1.45
C MET A 27 11.64 -18.40 2.81
N ASP A 28 11.29 -17.49 3.73
CA ASP A 28 10.74 -17.82 5.04
C ASP A 28 9.21 -17.92 4.98
N THR A 29 8.72 -19.14 4.78
CA THR A 29 7.30 -19.41 4.53
C THR A 29 6.67 -20.33 5.57
N ARG A 30 5.35 -20.17 5.75
CA ARG A 30 4.47 -21.04 6.54
C ARG A 30 3.34 -21.55 5.67
N ALA A 31 2.89 -22.77 5.98
CA ALA A 31 1.74 -23.37 5.34
C ALA A 31 0.43 -22.83 5.96
N ILE A 32 -0.49 -22.44 5.09
CA ILE A 32 -1.88 -22.15 5.43
C ILE A 32 -2.79 -22.99 4.52
N THR A 33 -4.05 -23.17 4.92
CA THR A 33 -5.04 -23.88 4.12
C THR A 33 -5.98 -22.88 3.47
N VAL A 34 -6.05 -22.90 2.13
CA VAL A 34 -6.91 -22.03 1.31
C VAL A 34 -7.75 -22.93 0.40
N ASN A 35 -9.09 -22.89 0.52
CA ASN A 35 -9.98 -23.80 -0.24
C ASN A 35 -9.55 -25.28 -0.14
N ASP A 36 -9.24 -25.74 1.07
CA ASP A 36 -8.75 -27.08 1.38
C ASP A 36 -7.40 -27.46 0.74
N GLN A 37 -6.71 -26.52 0.10
CA GLN A 37 -5.37 -26.71 -0.45
C GLN A 37 -4.30 -26.06 0.43
N ILE A 38 -3.14 -26.70 0.52
CA ILE A 38 -1.99 -26.14 1.24
C ILE A 38 -1.31 -25.09 0.36
N VAL A 39 -1.28 -23.85 0.85
CA VAL A 39 -0.60 -22.71 0.21
C VAL A 39 0.51 -22.24 1.14
N LYS A 40 1.70 -21.98 0.56
CA LYS A 40 2.81 -21.36 1.28
C LYS A 40 2.69 -19.84 1.21
N VAL A 41 2.71 -19.19 2.35
CA VAL A 41 2.75 -17.72 2.49
C VAL A 41 3.96 -17.33 3.32
N THR A 42 4.44 -16.09 3.20
CA THR A 42 5.54 -15.62 4.06
C THR A 42 5.14 -15.67 5.54
N THR A 43 6.11 -15.86 6.43
CA THR A 43 5.89 -15.79 7.89
C THR A 43 5.21 -14.49 8.30
N ASN A 44 5.57 -13.39 7.64
CA ASN A 44 4.98 -12.08 7.89
C ASN A 44 3.47 -12.05 7.55
N LEU A 45 3.06 -12.62 6.41
CA LEU A 45 1.63 -12.72 6.07
C LEU A 45 0.88 -13.66 7.03
N GLU A 46 1.47 -14.79 7.42
CA GLU A 46 0.83 -15.71 8.37
C GLU A 46 0.57 -15.03 9.73
N ALA A 47 1.54 -14.27 10.23
CA ALA A 47 1.41 -13.51 11.46
C ALA A 47 0.32 -12.42 11.36
N ALA A 48 0.26 -11.68 10.25
CA ALA A 48 -0.80 -10.72 10.00
C ALA A 48 -2.19 -11.38 10.01
N LEU A 49 -2.34 -12.50 9.29
CA LEU A 49 -3.58 -13.29 9.25
C LEU A 49 -4.00 -13.78 10.63
N ARG A 50 -3.05 -14.28 11.43
CA ARG A 50 -3.30 -14.77 12.78
C ARG A 50 -3.81 -13.66 13.69
N GLN A 51 -3.21 -12.48 13.62
CA GLN A 51 -3.61 -11.33 14.41
C GLN A 51 -4.97 -10.76 13.98
N LEU A 52 -5.24 -10.68 12.68
CA LEU A 52 -6.54 -10.23 12.19
C LEU A 52 -7.64 -11.20 12.61
N LYS A 53 -7.35 -12.52 12.54
CA LYS A 53 -8.26 -13.57 13.00
C LYS A 53 -8.54 -13.48 14.50
N SER A 54 -7.53 -13.26 15.35
CA SER A 54 -7.74 -13.17 16.80
C SER A 54 -8.60 -11.98 17.20
N ARG A 55 -8.60 -10.91 16.38
CA ARG A 55 -9.48 -9.73 16.54
C ARG A 55 -10.87 -9.91 15.92
N GLY A 56 -11.18 -11.08 15.35
CA GLY A 56 -12.49 -11.38 14.76
C GLY A 56 -12.69 -10.84 13.33
N PHE A 57 -11.64 -10.40 12.64
CA PHE A 57 -11.74 -10.01 11.23
C PHE A 57 -11.69 -11.24 10.32
N THR A 58 -12.77 -11.49 9.58
CA THR A 58 -12.95 -12.74 8.81
C THR A 58 -13.03 -12.58 7.29
N LYS A 59 -13.40 -11.40 6.78
CA LYS A 59 -13.48 -11.10 5.33
C LYS A 59 -12.45 -10.04 4.95
N ILE A 60 -11.31 -10.51 4.42
CA ILE A 60 -10.12 -9.71 4.18
C ILE A 60 -9.61 -9.97 2.76
N TRP A 61 -9.41 -8.90 2.00
CA TRP A 61 -8.72 -8.93 0.71
C TRP A 61 -7.21 -8.79 0.93
N ILE A 62 -6.44 -9.66 0.29
CA ILE A 62 -4.98 -9.76 0.43
C ILE A 62 -4.42 -10.03 -0.96
N ASP A 63 -3.62 -9.12 -1.49
CA ASP A 63 -3.01 -9.20 -2.82
C ASP A 63 -2.34 -10.54 -3.12
N ALA A 64 -1.52 -11.05 -2.20
CA ALA A 64 -0.78 -12.30 -2.35
C ALA A 64 -1.68 -13.55 -2.46
N LEU A 65 -2.95 -13.48 -2.05
CA LEU A 65 -3.90 -14.59 -2.09
C LEU A 65 -5.06 -14.37 -3.07
N CYS A 66 -5.49 -13.12 -3.24
CA CYS A 66 -6.66 -12.75 -4.04
C CYS A 66 -6.31 -12.41 -5.50
N ILE A 67 -5.03 -12.23 -5.83
CA ILE A 67 -4.54 -12.03 -7.20
C ILE A 67 -3.82 -13.30 -7.64
N ASN A 68 -4.12 -13.80 -8.84
CA ASN A 68 -3.31 -14.87 -9.42
C ASN A 68 -1.96 -14.33 -9.86
N GLN A 69 -0.94 -14.53 -9.02
CA GLN A 69 0.41 -14.03 -9.28
C GLN A 69 1.08 -14.69 -10.49
N ASN A 70 0.55 -15.84 -10.96
CA ASN A 70 1.08 -16.58 -12.11
C ASN A 70 0.47 -16.15 -13.44
N ASP A 71 -0.63 -15.38 -13.43
CA ASP A 71 -1.24 -14.81 -14.64
C ASP A 71 -0.87 -13.34 -14.75
N ILE A 72 0.08 -13.03 -15.64
CA ILE A 72 0.63 -11.69 -15.81
C ILE A 72 -0.44 -10.71 -16.33
N LEU A 73 -1.34 -11.18 -17.19
CA LEU A 73 -2.41 -10.36 -17.72
C LEU A 73 -3.44 -10.05 -16.63
N GLU A 74 -3.83 -11.06 -15.84
CA GLU A 74 -4.68 -10.83 -14.67
C GLU A 74 -4.02 -9.86 -13.71
N ARG A 75 -2.75 -10.09 -13.35
CA ARG A 75 -2.00 -9.24 -12.42
C ARG A 75 -1.95 -7.78 -12.89
N GLY A 76 -1.69 -7.53 -14.17
CA GLY A 76 -1.72 -6.19 -14.75
C GLY A 76 -3.10 -5.52 -14.64
N LEU A 77 -4.18 -6.28 -14.90
CA LEU A 77 -5.55 -5.80 -14.71
C LEU A 77 -5.87 -5.54 -13.23
N GLN A 78 -5.37 -6.35 -12.31
CA GLN A 78 -5.57 -6.16 -10.87
C GLN A 78 -4.83 -4.93 -10.35
N VAL A 79 -3.63 -4.63 -10.86
CA VAL A 79 -2.92 -3.38 -10.58
C VAL A 79 -3.79 -2.17 -10.93
N LEU A 80 -4.40 -2.17 -12.11
CA LEU A 80 -5.32 -1.08 -12.50
C LEU A 80 -6.56 -1.00 -11.60
N ARG A 81 -6.95 -2.11 -10.96
CA ARG A 81 -8.07 -2.18 -10.03
C ARG A 81 -7.71 -1.86 -8.58
N MET A 82 -6.44 -1.81 -8.21
CA MET A 82 -6.03 -1.60 -6.82
C MET A 82 -6.66 -0.33 -6.22
N GLY A 83 -6.70 0.77 -6.97
CA GLY A 83 -7.35 1.98 -6.51
C GLY A 83 -8.82 1.77 -6.13
N LEU A 84 -9.57 1.00 -6.93
CA LEU A 84 -10.97 0.66 -6.64
C LEU A 84 -11.08 -0.32 -5.47
N ILE A 85 -10.19 -1.31 -5.38
CA ILE A 85 -10.17 -2.30 -4.30
C ILE A 85 -9.97 -1.61 -2.94
N TYR A 86 -8.99 -0.71 -2.82
CA TYR A 86 -8.74 -0.01 -1.56
C TYR A 86 -9.80 1.07 -1.28
N SER A 87 -10.36 1.70 -2.31
CA SER A 87 -11.49 2.64 -2.14
C SER A 87 -12.80 1.97 -1.76
N ASN A 88 -13.04 0.71 -2.14
CA ASN A 88 -14.26 -0.02 -1.79
C ASN A 88 -14.16 -0.79 -0.47
N ALA A 89 -12.94 -0.99 0.06
CA ALA A 89 -12.76 -1.61 1.36
C ALA A 89 -13.43 -0.77 2.46
N LEU A 90 -14.11 -1.44 3.39
CA LEU A 90 -14.65 -0.81 4.61
C LEU A 90 -13.55 -0.12 5.40
N GLN A 91 -12.38 -0.75 5.44
CA GLN A 91 -11.22 -0.32 6.19
C GLN A 91 -9.97 -0.97 5.60
N VAL A 92 -8.88 -0.21 5.58
CA VAL A 92 -7.55 -0.70 5.25
C VAL A 92 -6.82 -1.00 6.54
N MET A 93 -6.39 -2.24 6.71
CA MET A 93 -5.64 -2.71 7.88
C MET A 93 -4.15 -2.57 7.56
N ALA A 94 -3.54 -1.46 7.98
CA ALA A 94 -2.12 -1.17 7.81
C ALA A 94 -1.31 -1.87 8.91
N TRP A 95 -0.79 -3.06 8.62
CA TRP A 95 -0.10 -3.90 9.59
C TRP A 95 1.42 -3.68 9.57
N LEU A 96 1.94 -3.10 10.64
CA LEU A 96 3.36 -2.77 10.84
C LEU A 96 4.20 -3.95 11.35
N GLY A 97 3.57 -5.08 11.61
CA GLY A 97 4.21 -6.29 12.13
C GLY A 97 3.95 -6.53 13.63
N PRO A 98 4.53 -7.60 14.20
CA PRO A 98 4.45 -7.89 15.62
C PRO A 98 5.16 -6.81 16.45
N ALA A 99 4.69 -6.57 17.67
CA ALA A 99 5.42 -5.74 18.64
C ALA A 99 6.75 -6.41 19.01
N GLU A 100 7.77 -5.60 19.31
CA GLU A 100 9.08 -6.11 19.72
C GLU A 100 9.07 -6.71 21.13
N THR A 101 8.08 -6.33 21.96
CA THR A 101 7.89 -6.82 23.32
C THR A 101 6.53 -7.50 23.46
N ASN A 102 6.45 -8.53 24.32
CA ASN A 102 5.21 -9.30 24.57
C ASN A 102 4.12 -8.50 25.33
N ASN A 103 4.36 -7.24 25.69
CA ASN A 103 3.40 -6.41 26.41
C ASN A 103 3.65 -4.91 26.14
N PRO A 104 3.38 -4.44 24.90
CA PRO A 104 3.62 -3.05 24.54
C PRO A 104 2.64 -2.14 25.29
N ARG A 105 3.14 -1.09 25.93
CA ARG A 105 2.32 -0.02 26.54
C ARG A 105 1.92 0.98 25.46
N GLU A 106 0.84 1.73 25.67
CA GLU A 106 0.47 2.84 24.76
C GLU A 106 1.60 3.88 24.60
N GLU A 107 2.39 4.07 25.65
CA GLU A 107 3.60 4.88 25.70
C GLU A 107 4.69 4.38 24.73
N ASP A 108 4.68 3.09 24.37
CA ASP A 108 5.57 2.47 23.39
C ASP A 108 5.10 2.66 21.95
N PHE A 109 4.00 3.38 21.69
CA PHE A 109 3.54 3.69 20.33
C PHE A 109 3.95 5.11 19.91
N PHE A 110 3.86 6.05 20.85
CA PHE A 110 4.32 7.41 20.70
C PHE A 110 5.06 7.75 21.99
N GLY A 111 6.38 7.53 22.01
CA GLY A 111 7.22 7.92 23.14
C GLY A 111 7.02 9.38 23.58
N THR A 112 7.66 9.81 24.66
CA THR A 112 7.65 11.23 25.04
C THR A 112 8.15 12.11 23.87
N SER A 113 7.57 13.29 23.71
CA SER A 113 7.69 14.15 22.51
C SER A 113 9.13 14.42 22.04
N GLU A 114 10.12 14.26 22.91
CA GLU A 114 11.54 14.47 22.62
C GLU A 114 12.18 13.36 21.77
N ASN A 115 11.61 12.15 21.67
CA ASN A 115 12.23 11.00 20.96
C ASN A 115 11.40 10.38 19.83
N LEU A 116 10.27 10.98 19.45
CA LEU A 116 9.36 10.42 18.44
C LEU A 116 10.03 10.13 17.09
N ARG A 117 10.94 10.98 16.60
CA ARG A 117 11.61 10.78 15.29
C ARG A 117 12.41 9.47 15.21
N HIS A 118 12.92 8.99 16.34
CA HIS A 118 13.70 7.74 16.45
C HIS A 118 12.85 6.58 16.95
N HIS A 119 11.53 6.78 17.06
CA HIS A 119 10.63 5.76 17.53
C HIS A 119 10.64 4.58 16.56
N HIS A 120 10.78 3.37 17.10
CA HIS A 120 10.93 2.13 16.36
C HIS A 120 9.77 1.87 15.39
N ILE A 121 8.58 2.43 15.66
CA ILE A 121 7.44 2.32 14.75
C ILE A 121 7.70 2.97 13.38
N PHE A 122 8.49 4.04 13.33
CA PHE A 122 8.81 4.77 12.10
C PHE A 122 9.95 4.12 11.31
N SER A 123 10.77 3.29 11.96
CA SER A 123 11.81 2.52 11.26
C SER A 123 11.27 1.28 10.56
N ARG A 124 10.02 0.87 10.84
CA ARG A 124 9.41 -0.35 10.29
C ARG A 124 9.44 -0.35 8.76
N PRO A 125 9.80 -1.48 8.12
CA PRO A 125 9.88 -1.59 6.66
C PRO A 125 8.58 -1.22 5.93
N PHE A 126 7.44 -1.39 6.59
CA PHE A 126 6.12 -1.04 6.07
C PHE A 126 6.10 0.36 5.44
N TRP A 127 6.63 1.38 6.13
CA TRP A 127 6.55 2.78 5.72
C TRP A 127 7.31 3.11 4.45
N ARG A 128 8.21 2.22 4.02
CA ARG A 128 9.00 2.42 2.81
C ARG A 128 8.38 1.77 1.59
N ARG A 129 7.28 1.02 1.67
CA ARG A 129 6.71 0.33 0.51
C ARG A 129 5.99 1.29 -0.44
N ILE A 130 6.30 1.28 -1.73
CA ILE A 130 5.63 2.19 -2.69
C ILE A 130 4.12 1.97 -2.76
N TRP A 131 3.66 0.71 -2.67
CA TRP A 131 2.24 0.38 -2.78
C TRP A 131 1.39 1.06 -1.70
N ILE A 132 1.94 1.29 -0.50
CA ILE A 132 1.17 1.90 0.60
C ILE A 132 0.73 3.32 0.27
N VAL A 133 1.39 4.00 -0.69
CA VAL A 133 0.97 5.33 -1.17
C VAL A 133 -0.45 5.25 -1.72
N GLN A 134 -0.75 4.28 -2.58
CA GLN A 134 -2.08 4.09 -3.12
C GLN A 134 -3.04 3.49 -2.09
N GLU A 135 -2.58 2.52 -1.30
CA GLU A 135 -3.39 1.84 -0.30
C GLU A 135 -3.93 2.81 0.77
N ILE A 136 -3.11 3.77 1.22
CA ILE A 136 -3.47 4.80 2.20
C ILE A 136 -4.25 5.96 1.56
N ALA A 137 -3.85 6.41 0.37
CA ALA A 137 -4.52 7.53 -0.28
C ALA A 137 -5.96 7.18 -0.67
N LYS A 138 -6.21 5.96 -1.12
CA LYS A 138 -7.53 5.52 -1.62
C LYS A 138 -8.48 5.03 -0.53
N ALA A 139 -7.98 4.71 0.65
CA ALA A 139 -8.75 4.14 1.75
C ALA A 139 -9.89 5.05 2.24
N GLN A 140 -11.06 4.47 2.52
CA GLN A 140 -12.13 5.20 3.23
C GLN A 140 -11.75 5.44 4.69
N SER A 141 -11.30 4.40 5.38
CA SER A 141 -10.80 4.40 6.75
C SER A 141 -9.56 3.50 6.85
N ILE A 142 -8.66 3.79 7.77
CA ILE A 142 -7.41 3.06 7.95
C ILE A 142 -7.22 2.79 9.44
N GLU A 143 -6.89 1.54 9.78
CA GLU A 143 -6.38 1.17 11.10
C GLU A 143 -4.94 0.76 10.96
N ILE A 144 -4.09 1.34 11.79
CA ILE A 144 -2.69 0.94 11.92
C ILE A 144 -2.62 -0.09 13.04
N LEU A 145 -2.09 -1.27 12.72
CA LEU A 145 -1.90 -2.37 13.64
C LEU A 145 -0.42 -2.59 13.88
N TYR A 146 -0.04 -2.69 15.15
CA TYR A 146 1.33 -2.99 15.56
C TYR A 146 1.30 -3.81 16.84
N GLY A 147 1.61 -5.11 16.73
CA GLY A 147 1.33 -6.06 17.81
C GLY A 147 -0.14 -5.99 18.25
N ASP A 148 -0.40 -5.99 19.55
CA ASP A 148 -1.77 -5.95 20.09
C ASP A 148 -2.40 -4.54 20.06
N MET A 149 -1.66 -3.54 19.60
CA MET A 149 -2.17 -2.18 19.45
C MET A 149 -2.86 -1.99 18.11
N MET A 150 -3.91 -1.17 18.13
CA MET A 150 -4.67 -0.75 16.96
C MET A 150 -5.07 0.70 17.15
N ILE A 151 -4.74 1.55 16.17
CA ILE A 151 -5.01 2.98 16.21
C ILE A 151 -5.51 3.45 14.85
N SER A 152 -6.49 4.35 14.85
CA SER A 152 -6.96 4.97 13.60
C SER A 152 -5.88 5.86 12.98
N TRP A 153 -5.92 6.02 11.66
CA TRP A 153 -5.04 6.95 10.95
C TRP A 153 -5.20 8.40 11.43
N GLU A 154 -6.40 8.81 11.78
CA GLU A 154 -6.71 10.13 12.31
C GLU A 154 -5.99 10.36 13.64
N GLU A 155 -6.06 9.39 14.55
CA GLU A 155 -5.39 9.47 15.85
C GLU A 155 -3.87 9.39 15.72
N PHE A 156 -3.36 8.56 14.80
CA PHE A 156 -1.95 8.53 14.44
C PHE A 156 -1.45 9.90 13.97
N ASN A 157 -2.24 10.61 13.15
CA ASN A 157 -1.86 11.94 12.67
C ASN A 157 -1.85 13.00 13.77
N LEU A 158 -2.79 12.94 14.71
CA LEU A 158 -2.83 13.86 15.86
C LEU A 158 -1.58 13.71 16.74
N ARG A 159 -1.10 12.48 16.90
CA ARG A 159 0.03 12.15 17.79
C ARG A 159 1.40 12.24 17.10
N ALA A 160 1.45 12.19 15.77
CA ALA A 160 2.69 12.25 14.98
C ALA A 160 2.74 13.50 14.09
N PRO A 161 3.10 14.69 14.62
CA PRO A 161 3.13 15.93 13.84
C PRO A 161 4.18 15.85 12.73
N THR A 162 3.96 16.57 11.63
CA THR A 162 4.78 16.49 10.40
C THR A 162 6.27 16.80 10.65
N SER A 163 6.58 17.63 11.65
CA SER A 163 7.95 17.92 12.04
C SER A 163 8.66 16.74 12.70
N LEU A 164 7.97 15.70 13.17
CA LEU A 164 8.55 14.59 13.93
C LEU A 164 8.46 13.23 13.21
N ILE A 165 8.08 13.21 11.94
CA ILE A 165 7.91 11.98 11.16
C ILE A 165 8.92 11.89 9.99
N PRO A 166 9.24 10.68 9.54
CA PRO A 166 10.03 10.48 8.33
C PRO A 166 9.39 11.08 7.07
N PRO A 167 10.20 11.42 6.05
CA PRO A 167 9.73 11.93 4.76
C PRO A 167 8.68 11.03 4.09
N GLU A 168 8.82 9.71 4.21
CA GLU A 168 7.87 8.74 3.64
C GLU A 168 6.48 8.94 4.24
N ILE A 169 6.38 9.02 5.57
CA ILE A 169 5.09 9.20 6.25
C ILE A 169 4.49 10.56 5.92
N SER A 170 5.33 11.61 5.83
CA SER A 170 4.89 12.93 5.37
C SER A 170 4.31 12.90 3.95
N ALA A 171 4.97 12.18 3.03
CA ALA A 171 4.46 11.97 1.68
C ALA A 171 3.10 11.24 1.70
N LEU A 172 2.95 10.18 2.50
CA LEU A 172 1.67 9.45 2.63
C LEU A 172 0.52 10.34 3.08
N LYS A 173 0.75 11.21 4.08
CA LYS A 173 -0.23 12.21 4.51
C LYS A 173 -0.61 13.13 3.36
N THR A 174 0.38 13.63 2.63
CA THR A 174 0.18 14.54 1.48
C THR A 174 -0.65 13.87 0.37
N PHE A 175 -0.33 12.64 -0.01
CA PHE A 175 -1.08 11.90 -1.03
C PHE A 175 -2.53 11.65 -0.61
N ARG A 176 -2.78 11.31 0.66
CA ARG A 176 -4.14 11.12 1.18
C ARG A 176 -4.92 12.42 1.21
N GLU A 177 -4.32 13.52 1.67
CA GLU A 177 -4.94 14.85 1.65
C GLU A 177 -5.30 15.27 0.21
N HIS A 178 -4.40 15.06 -0.75
CA HIS A 178 -4.67 15.31 -2.16
C HIS A 178 -5.83 14.48 -2.71
N GLU A 179 -5.94 13.19 -2.35
CA GLU A 179 -7.03 12.35 -2.81
C GLU A 179 -8.38 12.71 -2.16
N ILE A 180 -8.38 13.13 -0.89
CA ILE A 180 -9.57 13.68 -0.22
C ILE A 180 -10.02 14.96 -0.91
N ILE A 181 -9.10 15.89 -1.20
CA ILE A 181 -9.38 17.14 -1.93
C ILE A 181 -9.88 16.85 -3.35
N GLN A 182 -9.29 15.86 -4.04
CA GLN A 182 -9.74 15.44 -5.37
C GLN A 182 -11.19 14.93 -5.33
N LYS A 183 -11.51 14.07 -4.36
CA LYS A 183 -12.85 13.47 -4.21
C LYS A 183 -13.92 14.49 -3.81
N THR A 184 -13.55 15.48 -3.00
CA THR A 184 -14.49 16.48 -2.44
C THR A 184 -14.65 17.71 -3.31
N LEU A 185 -13.56 18.22 -3.89
CA LEU A 185 -13.53 19.47 -4.66
C LEU A 185 -13.31 19.27 -6.16
N GLY A 186 -13.12 18.03 -6.63
CA GLY A 186 -12.85 17.75 -8.04
C GLY A 186 -11.50 18.29 -8.53
N LYS A 187 -10.58 18.64 -7.62
CA LYS A 187 -9.27 19.20 -7.99
C LYS A 187 -8.49 18.20 -8.85
N ARG A 188 -7.83 18.69 -9.88
CA ARG A 188 -6.98 17.85 -10.74
C ARG A 188 -5.88 17.18 -9.92
N ARG A 189 -5.66 15.88 -10.14
CA ARG A 189 -4.53 15.14 -9.57
C ARG A 189 -3.19 15.69 -10.09
N GLN A 190 -2.12 15.46 -9.34
CA GLN A 190 -0.77 15.79 -9.77
C GLN A 190 -0.32 14.95 -10.98
N ALA A 191 0.69 15.43 -11.72
CA ALA A 191 1.29 14.67 -12.80
C ALA A 191 2.16 13.51 -12.27
N LEU A 192 2.37 12.49 -13.10
CA LEU A 192 3.17 11.32 -12.76
C LEU A 192 4.61 11.70 -12.38
N CYS A 193 5.21 12.67 -13.08
CA CYS A 193 6.57 13.16 -12.77
C CYS A 193 6.69 13.73 -11.35
N THR A 194 5.69 14.50 -10.90
CA THR A 194 5.64 15.06 -9.54
C THR A 194 5.45 13.97 -8.49
N ALA A 195 4.60 12.98 -8.78
CA ALA A 195 4.39 11.84 -7.89
C ALA A 195 5.64 10.96 -7.78
N LEU A 196 6.37 10.74 -8.88
CA LEU A 196 7.64 10.01 -8.88
C LEU A 196 8.70 10.73 -8.03
N ASN A 197 8.80 12.05 -8.16
CA ASN A 197 9.75 12.85 -7.38
C ASN A 197 9.44 12.80 -5.87
N SER A 198 8.17 12.85 -5.48
CA SER A 198 7.76 12.78 -4.06
C SER A 198 7.85 11.38 -3.45
N THR A 199 8.08 10.35 -4.26
CA THR A 199 8.13 8.94 -3.81
C THR A 199 9.48 8.27 -4.07
N LEU A 200 10.54 9.04 -4.29
CA LEU A 200 11.88 8.54 -4.58
C LEU A 200 12.42 7.59 -3.49
N SER A 201 12.18 7.89 -2.21
CA SER A 201 12.71 7.08 -1.09
C SER A 201 11.93 5.80 -0.81
N PHE A 202 10.75 5.61 -1.42
CA PHE A 202 10.00 4.36 -1.30
C PHE A 202 10.70 3.21 -2.05
N GLN A 203 10.38 1.99 -1.67
CA GLN A 203 10.99 0.75 -2.10
C GLN A 203 9.94 -0.14 -2.75
N ALA A 204 10.39 -0.97 -3.67
CA ALA A 204 9.57 -1.96 -4.34
C ALA A 204 10.39 -3.22 -4.56
N SER A 205 9.77 -4.40 -4.40
CA SER A 205 10.39 -5.67 -4.75
C SER A 205 10.56 -5.80 -6.27
N ASP A 206 9.55 -5.37 -7.03
CA ASP A 206 9.62 -5.20 -8.47
C ASP A 206 9.82 -3.72 -8.78
N LYS A 207 10.91 -3.36 -9.47
CA LYS A 207 11.25 -1.95 -9.68
C LYS A 207 10.18 -1.20 -10.48
N ARG A 208 9.43 -1.89 -11.35
CA ARG A 208 8.34 -1.30 -12.15
C ARG A 208 7.20 -0.75 -11.30
N ASP A 209 7.02 -1.29 -10.08
CA ASP A 209 6.01 -0.81 -9.14
C ASP A 209 6.26 0.63 -8.65
N LYS A 210 7.49 1.14 -8.80
CA LYS A 210 7.79 2.57 -8.57
C LYS A 210 6.95 3.49 -9.47
N ILE A 211 6.49 2.97 -10.62
CA ILE A 211 5.60 3.65 -11.55
C ILE A 211 4.16 3.14 -11.37
N TYR A 212 3.96 1.82 -11.40
CA TYR A 212 2.62 1.22 -11.44
C TYR A 212 1.75 1.58 -10.22
N ALA A 213 2.35 1.73 -9.03
CA ALA A 213 1.63 2.13 -7.82
C ALA A 213 1.04 3.56 -7.90
N LEU A 214 1.52 4.41 -8.79
CA LEU A 214 1.13 5.81 -8.89
C LEU A 214 0.10 6.10 -9.97
N LEU A 215 -0.18 5.13 -10.85
CA LEU A 215 -1.04 5.34 -12.03
C LEU A 215 -2.45 5.81 -11.63
N GLY A 216 -3.04 5.20 -10.60
CA GLY A 216 -4.38 5.56 -10.09
C GLY A 216 -4.45 6.85 -9.26
N LEU A 217 -3.30 7.50 -9.02
CA LEU A 217 -3.14 8.70 -8.20
C LEU A 217 -2.66 9.92 -8.99
N THR A 218 -2.49 9.78 -10.31
CA THR A 218 -1.92 10.82 -11.16
C THR A 218 -2.89 11.18 -12.28
N SER A 219 -2.74 12.36 -12.86
CA SER A 219 -3.66 12.84 -13.90
C SER A 219 -3.41 12.27 -15.29
N ASP A 220 -2.21 11.75 -15.52
CA ASP A 220 -1.68 11.32 -16.81
C ASP A 220 -1.08 9.90 -16.75
N GLY A 221 -0.96 9.29 -15.57
CA GLY A 221 -0.34 7.98 -15.40
C GLY A 221 -0.99 6.89 -16.22
N ALA A 222 -2.33 6.76 -16.18
CA ALA A 222 -3.06 5.78 -16.98
C ALA A 222 -2.99 6.02 -18.50
N GLU A 223 -2.66 7.23 -18.94
CA GLU A 223 -2.44 7.52 -20.37
C GLU A 223 -1.01 7.17 -20.80
N ILE A 224 -0.03 7.34 -19.89
CA ILE A 224 1.38 7.00 -20.12
C ILE A 224 1.58 5.48 -20.06
N VAL A 225 0.97 4.83 -19.08
CA VAL A 225 0.99 3.36 -18.90
C VAL A 225 -0.45 2.85 -18.84
N PRO A 226 -1.06 2.56 -20.00
CA PRO A 226 -2.44 2.09 -20.05
C PRO A 226 -2.61 0.67 -19.52
N MET A 227 -1.59 -0.18 -19.65
CA MET A 227 -1.60 -1.56 -19.16
C MET A 227 -0.27 -1.89 -18.49
N PRO A 228 -0.23 -2.09 -17.16
CA PRO A 228 0.93 -2.61 -16.46
C PRO A 228 1.29 -3.99 -17.00
N ASN A 229 2.55 -4.16 -17.38
CA ASN A 229 3.06 -5.42 -17.92
C ASN A 229 4.29 -5.88 -17.13
N TYR A 230 4.16 -7.02 -16.46
CA TYR A 230 5.27 -7.63 -15.70
C TYR A 230 6.14 -8.58 -16.54
N SER A 231 5.81 -8.80 -17.81
CA SER A 231 6.67 -9.49 -18.78
C SER A 231 7.65 -8.54 -19.49
N GLN A 232 7.37 -7.23 -19.51
CA GLN A 232 8.24 -6.24 -20.17
C GLN A 232 9.51 -5.99 -19.35
N ASP A 233 10.65 -5.81 -20.01
CA ASP A 233 11.89 -5.49 -19.30
C ASP A 233 11.76 -4.21 -18.46
N GLU A 234 12.41 -4.20 -17.29
CA GLU A 234 12.32 -3.06 -16.37
C GLU A 234 12.90 -1.77 -16.96
N GLN A 235 13.97 -1.86 -17.76
CA GLN A 235 14.63 -0.71 -18.38
C GLN A 235 13.78 -0.13 -19.49
N ASP A 236 13.14 -1.00 -20.28
CA ASP A 236 12.21 -0.58 -21.34
C ASP A 236 11.04 0.19 -20.76
N VAL A 237 10.41 -0.31 -19.68
CA VAL A 237 9.31 0.40 -19.00
C VAL A 237 9.79 1.78 -18.53
N PHE A 238 10.96 1.87 -17.92
CA PHE A 238 11.50 3.15 -17.43
C PHE A 238 11.83 4.13 -18.56
N PHE A 239 12.40 3.63 -19.65
CA PHE A 239 12.73 4.43 -20.83
C PHE A 239 11.46 4.98 -21.49
N GLU A 240 10.46 4.13 -21.74
CA GLU A 240 9.20 4.52 -22.36
C GLU A 240 8.44 5.55 -21.53
N VAL A 241 8.35 5.33 -20.21
CA VAL A 241 7.70 6.26 -19.29
C VAL A 241 8.44 7.59 -19.23
N THR A 242 9.77 7.56 -19.15
CA THR A 242 10.59 8.79 -19.15
C THR A 242 10.39 9.57 -20.45
N LYS A 243 10.47 8.89 -21.60
CA LYS A 243 10.23 9.50 -22.91
C LYS A 243 8.82 10.11 -22.99
N ALA A 244 7.80 9.40 -22.52
CA ALA A 244 6.42 9.90 -22.51
C ALA A 244 6.25 11.14 -21.63
N ILE A 245 6.88 11.17 -20.45
CA ILE A 245 6.89 12.35 -19.56
C ILE A 245 7.56 13.54 -20.27
N LEU A 246 8.74 13.35 -20.86
CA LEU A 246 9.48 14.42 -21.55
C LEU A 246 8.67 15.00 -22.72
N LEU A 247 8.00 14.15 -23.51
CA LEU A 247 7.19 14.59 -24.66
C LEU A 247 5.91 15.35 -24.23
N ARG A 248 5.40 15.09 -23.02
CA ARG A 248 4.15 15.71 -22.51
C ARG A 248 4.38 17.02 -21.78
N HIS A 249 5.51 17.17 -21.11
CA HIS A 249 5.82 18.35 -20.31
C HIS A 249 6.68 19.33 -21.10
N LYS A 250 6.05 20.44 -21.54
CA LYS A 250 6.70 21.52 -22.33
C LYS A 250 7.96 22.11 -21.70
N GLU A 251 8.12 21.96 -20.39
CA GLU A 251 9.31 22.37 -19.65
C GLU A 251 10.58 21.62 -20.08
N PHE A 252 10.43 20.46 -20.72
CA PHE A 252 11.53 19.66 -21.27
C PHE A 252 11.62 19.69 -22.80
N ALA A 253 10.83 20.54 -23.49
CA ALA A 253 10.77 20.59 -24.96
C ALA A 253 12.08 21.08 -25.63
N TYR A 254 13.08 21.46 -24.84
CA TYR A 254 14.38 21.97 -25.30
C TYR A 254 15.55 21.01 -24.98
N LEU A 255 15.28 19.83 -24.40
CA LEU A 255 16.23 18.73 -24.21
C LEU A 255 16.08 17.70 -25.34
#